data_AF-A0A7C1SZ62-F1
#
_entry.id   AF-A0A7C1SZ62-F1
#
_cell.length_a   1.000
_cell.length_b   1.000
_cell.length_c   1.000
_cell.angle_alpha   90.00
_cell.angle_beta   90.00
_cell.angle_gamma   90.00
#
_symmetry.space_group_name_H-M   'P 1'
#
loop_
_entity.id
_entity.type
_entity.pdbx_description
1 polymer ?
#
loop_
_entity_poly.entity_id
_entity_poly.type
_entity_poly.pdbx_seq_one_letter_code
_entity_poly.pdbx_strand_id
1 'polypeptide(L)'
;MTTYDYDAIVVGSGISGGWAAKELTEKGLKVLVLERGAPLEHGKDYKGEHVPPWKAPFRGKPERELYKQDYRVQSTSYAFGELNRDFWLNDRENPYDVNEDNLFLWMRGGRV
;
A
#
# COMPACT_ATOMS: atom_id res chain seq x y z
N MET A 1 -23.91 16.11 17.59
CA MET A 1 -22.53 15.62 17.38
C MET A 1 -22.41 14.28 18.05
N THR A 2 -21.98 13.26 17.32
CA THR A 2 -21.64 11.96 17.90
C THR A 2 -20.28 12.12 18.58
N THR A 3 -20.20 11.90 19.89
CA THR A 3 -18.94 11.90 20.62
C THR A 3 -18.37 10.49 20.54
N TYR A 4 -17.22 10.34 19.88
CA TYR A 4 -16.48 9.08 19.85
C TYR A 4 -15.43 9.11 20.96
N ASP A 5 -15.39 8.04 21.75
CA ASP A 5 -14.50 7.91 22.90
C ASP A 5 -13.60 6.68 22.70
N TYR A 6 -12.30 6.92 22.59
CA TYR A 6 -11.26 5.92 22.36
C TYR A 6 -10.09 6.18 23.31
N ASP A 7 -9.51 5.11 23.84
CA ASP A 7 -8.34 5.19 24.73
C ASP A 7 -7.04 5.39 23.92
N ALA A 8 -7.01 4.90 22.67
CA ALA A 8 -5.87 5.04 21.78
C ALA A 8 -6.28 5.14 20.30
N ILE A 9 -5.47 5.85 19.52
CA ILE A 9 -5.60 5.93 18.06
C ILE A 9 -4.32 5.36 17.43
N VAL A 10 -4.50 4.37 16.56
CA VAL A 10 -3.43 3.80 15.74
C VAL A 10 -3.60 4.30 14.31
N VAL A 11 -2.60 5.00 13.79
CA VAL A 11 -2.58 5.50 12.41
C VAL A 11 -1.75 4.54 11.55
N GLY A 12 -2.44 3.84 10.66
CA GLY A 12 -1.92 2.78 9.80
C GLY A 12 -2.23 1.38 10.34
N SER A 13 -2.81 0.50 9.51
CA SER A 13 -3.09 -0.90 9.85
C SER A 13 -2.07 -1.88 9.26
N GLY A 14 -0.88 -1.37 8.89
CA GLY A 14 0.25 -2.21 8.50
C GLY A 14 0.74 -3.12 9.62
N ILE A 15 1.84 -3.85 9.37
CA ILE A 15 2.33 -4.92 10.26
C ILE A 15 2.44 -4.49 11.74
N SER A 16 3.04 -3.33 12.01
CA SER A 16 3.21 -2.82 13.38
C SER A 16 1.93 -2.22 13.95
N GLY A 17 1.13 -1.55 13.11
CA GLY A 17 -0.13 -0.92 13.55
C GLY A 17 -1.18 -1.97 13.93
N GLY A 18 -1.33 -3.02 13.12
CA GLY A 18 -2.18 -4.16 13.45
C GLY A 18 -1.74 -4.86 14.74
N TRP A 19 -0.43 -5.05 14.94
CA TRP A 19 0.09 -5.63 16.18
C TRP A 19 -0.19 -4.75 17.40
N ALA A 20 0.04 -3.44 17.29
CA ALA A 20 -0.28 -2.49 18.35
C ALA A 20 -1.78 -2.51 18.69
N ALA A 21 -2.65 -2.49 17.67
CA ALA A 21 -4.09 -2.55 17.86
C ALA A 21 -4.51 -3.84 18.58
N LYS A 22 -3.98 -5.00 18.17
CA LYS A 22 -4.18 -6.28 18.86
C LYS A 22 -3.79 -6.21 20.34
N GLU A 23 -2.54 -5.83 20.64
CA GLU A 23 -2.03 -5.84 22.01
C GLU A 23 -2.77 -4.86 22.93
N LEU A 24 -3.17 -3.70 22.41
CA LEU A 24 -3.93 -2.71 23.18
C LEU A 24 -5.36 -3.19 23.43
N THR A 25 -6.03 -3.75 22.42
CA THR A 25 -7.41 -4.26 22.57
C THR A 25 -7.48 -5.48 23.49
N GLU A 26 -6.50 -6.39 23.44
CA GLU A 26 -6.41 -7.52 24.38
C GLU A 26 -6.22 -7.09 25.84
N LYS A 27 -5.70 -5.88 26.08
CA LYS A 27 -5.61 -5.26 27.41
C LYS A 27 -6.87 -4.49 27.82
N GLY A 28 -7.91 -4.52 27.00
CA GLY A 28 -9.22 -3.93 27.30
C GLY A 28 -9.42 -2.49 26.83
N LEU A 29 -8.49 -1.93 26.04
CA LEU A 29 -8.61 -0.56 25.52
C LEU A 29 -9.53 -0.51 24.28
N LYS A 30 -10.28 0.59 24.14
CA LYS A 30 -10.99 0.94 22.92
C LYS A 30 -10.04 1.64 21.96
N VAL A 31 -9.71 0.97 20.86
CA VAL A 31 -8.72 1.47 19.89
C VAL A 31 -9.40 1.84 18.58
N LEU A 32 -9.17 3.07 18.11
CA LEU A 32 -9.50 3.48 16.75
C LEU A 32 -8.29 3.22 15.84
N VAL A 33 -8.49 2.48 14.76
CA VAL A 33 -7.48 2.30 13.71
C VAL A 33 -7.89 3.10 12.49
N LEU A 34 -6.98 3.95 12.00
CA LEU A 34 -7.16 4.74 10.78
C LEU A 34 -6.19 4.23 9.72
N GLU A 35 -6.70 3.66 8.64
CA GLU A 35 -5.90 3.27 7.47
C GLU A 35 -6.37 4.07 6.25
N ARG A 36 -5.41 4.54 5.45
CA ARG A 36 -5.69 5.24 4.20
C ARG A 36 -6.09 4.26 3.10
N GLY A 37 -5.45 3.09 3.08
CA GLY A 37 -5.69 2.04 2.09
C GLY A 37 -7.11 1.52 2.07
N ALA A 38 -7.54 1.00 0.91
CA ALA A 38 -8.80 0.29 0.81
C ALA A 38 -8.70 -1.08 1.50
N PRO A 39 -9.79 -1.58 2.13
CA PRO A 39 -9.82 -2.92 2.72
C PRO A 39 -9.34 -3.99 1.74
N LEU A 40 -8.51 -4.91 2.25
CA LEU A 40 -7.97 -6.03 1.50
C LEU A 40 -8.24 -7.33 2.25
N GLU A 41 -8.92 -8.27 1.59
CA GLU A 41 -9.23 -9.59 2.15
C GLU A 41 -8.27 -10.66 1.62
N HIS A 42 -7.52 -11.30 2.52
CA HIS A 42 -6.57 -12.35 2.20
C HIS A 42 -7.22 -13.52 1.46
N GLY A 43 -6.60 -13.98 0.38
CA GLY A 43 -7.08 -15.09 -0.45
C GLY A 43 -8.19 -14.73 -1.43
N LYS A 44 -8.71 -13.50 -1.40
CA LYS A 44 -9.75 -13.02 -2.33
C LYS A 44 -9.27 -11.87 -3.21
N ASP A 45 -8.65 -10.86 -2.61
CA ASP A 45 -8.31 -9.62 -3.33
C ASP A 45 -6.92 -9.64 -3.98
N TYR A 46 -6.15 -10.72 -3.78
CA TYR A 46 -4.83 -10.91 -4.35
C TYR A 46 -4.86 -11.35 -5.82
N LYS A 47 -5.16 -10.40 -6.71
CA LYS A 47 -5.31 -10.67 -8.16
C LYS A 47 -4.13 -11.38 -8.83
N GLY A 48 -2.92 -11.04 -8.40
CA GLY A 48 -1.68 -11.59 -8.96
C GLY A 48 -1.12 -12.80 -8.24
N GLU A 49 -1.68 -13.15 -7.08
CA GLU A 49 -1.19 -14.28 -6.29
C GLU A 49 -1.42 -15.59 -7.03
N HIS A 50 -0.38 -16.44 -7.04
CA HIS A 50 -0.35 -17.72 -7.76
C HIS A 50 -0.64 -17.66 -9.28
N VAL A 51 -0.70 -16.47 -9.88
CA VAL A 51 -0.82 -16.34 -11.34
C VAL A 51 0.51 -16.74 -11.97
N PRO A 52 0.53 -17.80 -12.80
CA PRO A 52 1.77 -18.21 -13.43
C PRO A 52 2.22 -17.15 -14.46
N PRO A 53 3.54 -16.91 -14.63
CA PRO A 53 4.03 -15.83 -15.48
C PRO A 53 3.53 -15.87 -16.93
N TRP A 54 3.29 -17.05 -17.51
CA TRP A 54 2.81 -17.15 -18.90
C TRP A 54 1.34 -16.72 -19.10
N LYS A 55 0.55 -16.57 -18.02
CA LYS A 55 -0.81 -16.02 -18.08
C LYS A 55 -0.85 -14.50 -17.98
N ALA A 56 0.22 -13.87 -17.47
CA ALA A 56 0.32 -12.43 -17.38
C ALA A 56 0.63 -11.83 -18.78
N PRO A 57 -0.08 -10.78 -19.23
CA PRO A 57 0.12 -10.16 -20.55
C PRO A 57 1.58 -9.84 -20.90
N PHE A 58 2.31 -9.27 -19.95
CA PHE A 58 3.72 -8.90 -20.09
C PHE A 58 4.67 -9.94 -19.48
N ARG A 59 4.14 -11.09 -19.04
CA ARG A 59 4.91 -12.18 -18.42
C ARG A 59 5.69 -11.77 -17.19
N GLY A 60 5.14 -10.87 -16.38
CA GLY A 60 5.79 -10.27 -15.22
C GLY A 60 6.83 -9.20 -15.59
N LYS A 61 6.96 -8.84 -16.87
CA LYS A 61 7.86 -7.78 -17.32
C LYS A 61 7.17 -6.41 -17.23
N PRO A 62 7.97 -5.32 -17.20
CA PRO A 62 7.43 -3.97 -17.18
C PRO A 62 6.54 -3.64 -18.38
N GLU A 63 5.35 -3.11 -18.10
CA GLU A 63 4.52 -2.39 -19.06
C GLU A 63 5.10 -0.98 -19.25
N ARG A 64 6.14 -0.90 -20.10
CA ARG A 64 7.10 0.21 -20.14
C ARG A 64 6.47 1.61 -20.20
N GLU A 65 5.48 1.81 -21.09
CA GLU A 65 4.88 3.13 -21.27
C GLU A 65 4.02 3.54 -20.08
N LEU A 66 3.20 2.62 -19.56
CA LEU A 66 2.43 2.87 -18.35
C LEU A 66 3.34 3.17 -17.15
N TYR A 67 4.43 2.42 -16.97
CA TYR A 67 5.30 2.59 -15.81
C TYR A 67 6.01 3.94 -15.85
N LYS A 68 6.45 4.39 -17.02
CA LYS A 68 7.05 5.72 -17.19
C LYS A 68 6.07 6.84 -16.88
N GLN A 69 4.80 6.68 -17.27
CA GLN A 69 3.78 7.72 -17.12
C GLN A 69 3.20 7.78 -15.70
N ASP A 70 2.86 6.62 -15.13
CA ASP A 70 2.00 6.53 -13.95
C ASP A 70 2.72 5.98 -12.72
N TYR A 71 3.88 5.34 -12.89
CA TYR A 71 4.60 4.67 -11.81
C TYR A 71 6.11 4.92 -11.85
N ARG A 72 6.53 6.12 -12.25
CA ARG A 72 7.96 6.47 -12.46
C ARG A 72 8.81 6.25 -11.20
N VAL A 73 8.25 6.49 -10.02
CA VAL A 73 8.93 6.26 -8.73
C VAL A 73 8.71 4.82 -8.27
N GLN A 74 7.45 4.35 -8.21
CA GLN A 74 7.16 3.01 -7.67
C GLN A 74 7.84 1.89 -8.45
N SER A 75 7.94 2.04 -9.79
CA SER A 75 8.57 1.05 -10.68
C SER A 75 10.08 0.87 -10.48
N THR A 76 10.73 1.75 -9.69
CA THR A 76 12.13 1.58 -9.28
C THR A 76 12.30 0.56 -8.15
N SER A 77 11.22 0.21 -7.45
CA SER A 77 11.21 -0.82 -6.41
C SER A 77 11.32 -2.22 -7.02
N TYR A 78 12.17 -3.07 -6.42
CA TYR A 78 12.26 -4.49 -6.79
C TYR A 78 10.95 -5.25 -6.54
N ALA A 79 10.09 -4.75 -5.64
CA ALA A 79 8.83 -5.38 -5.27
C ALA A 79 7.66 -4.96 -6.18
N PHE A 80 7.85 -3.95 -7.03
CA PHE A 80 6.81 -3.50 -7.96
C PHE A 80 6.82 -4.34 -9.23
N GLY A 81 5.64 -4.76 -9.68
CA GLY A 81 5.51 -5.51 -10.93
C GLY A 81 4.09 -5.58 -11.47
N GLU A 82 3.96 -6.15 -12.65
CA GLU A 82 2.70 -6.25 -13.40
C GLU A 82 1.56 -6.84 -12.56
N LEU A 83 1.86 -7.88 -11.78
CA LEU A 83 0.87 -8.65 -11.04
C LEU A 83 0.45 -8.01 -9.71
N ASN A 84 1.14 -6.97 -9.24
CA ASN A 84 0.89 -6.37 -7.92
C ASN A 84 0.79 -4.84 -7.94
N ARG A 85 0.91 -4.21 -9.12
CA ARG A 85 0.83 -2.76 -9.34
C ARG A 85 -0.38 -2.11 -8.66
N ASP A 86 -1.52 -2.79 -8.63
CA ASP A 86 -2.77 -2.28 -8.05
C ASP A 86 -2.68 -1.98 -6.53
N PHE A 87 -1.67 -2.51 -5.84
CA PHE A 87 -1.40 -2.22 -4.44
C PHE A 87 -0.54 -0.97 -4.23
N TRP A 88 0.00 -0.40 -5.30
CA TRP A 88 0.86 0.78 -5.26
C TRP A 88 0.09 2.03 -5.68
N LEU A 89 0.48 3.17 -5.14
CA LEU A 89 -0.11 4.45 -5.57
C LEU A 89 0.33 4.82 -6.98
N ASN A 90 -0.57 5.46 -7.71
CA ASN A 90 -0.24 6.12 -8.96
C ASN A 90 0.56 7.40 -8.67
N ASP A 91 1.79 7.49 -9.19
CA ASP A 91 2.70 8.60 -8.98
C ASP A 91 2.23 9.89 -9.67
N ARG A 92 1.50 9.77 -10.79
CA ARG A 92 0.95 10.91 -11.52
C ARG A 92 -0.20 11.58 -10.77
N GLU A 93 -1.05 10.79 -10.12
CA GLU A 93 -2.16 11.29 -9.30
C GLU A 93 -1.72 11.78 -7.92
N ASN A 94 -0.57 11.31 -7.44
CA ASN A 94 -0.04 11.61 -6.11
C ASN A 94 1.39 12.16 -6.24
N PRO A 95 1.57 13.40 -6.75
CA PRO A 95 2.90 13.94 -7.04
C PRO A 95 3.76 14.07 -5.78
N TYR A 96 5.08 14.04 -5.99
CA TYR A 96 6.08 14.19 -4.92
C TYR A 96 6.61 15.61 -4.90
N ASP A 97 6.85 16.12 -3.69
CA ASP A 97 7.76 17.23 -3.50
C ASP A 97 9.19 16.65 -3.43
N VAL A 98 10.10 17.21 -4.22
CA VAL A 98 11.42 16.64 -4.47
C VAL A 98 12.48 17.68 -4.20
N ASN A 99 13.41 17.35 -3.32
CA ASN A 99 14.66 18.10 -3.18
C ASN A 99 15.70 17.49 -4.14
N GLU A 100 16.11 18.24 -5.17
CA GLU A 100 17.07 17.76 -6.17
C GLU A 100 18.46 17.47 -5.58
N ASP A 101 18.86 18.17 -4.50
CA ASP A 101 20.13 17.97 -3.81
C ASP A 101 20.13 16.71 -2.92
N ASN A 102 18.94 16.24 -2.52
CA ASN A 102 18.77 15.05 -1.68
C ASN A 102 17.55 14.25 -2.08
N LEU A 103 17.69 13.50 -3.18
CA LEU A 103 16.62 12.69 -3.73
C LEU A 103 16.26 11.55 -2.77
N PHE A 104 14.99 11.54 -2.33
CA PHE A 104 14.40 10.43 -1.61
C PHE A 104 13.24 9.83 -2.42
N LEU A 105 13.34 8.54 -2.76
CA LEU A 105 12.30 7.83 -3.49
C LEU A 105 11.31 7.19 -2.50
N TRP A 106 10.13 7.78 -2.41
CA TRP A 106 9.06 7.28 -1.56
C TRP A 106 8.37 6.07 -2.19
N MET A 107 8.58 4.90 -1.58
CA MET A 107 7.82 3.68 -1.90
C MET A 107 6.51 3.71 -1.13
N ARG A 108 5.38 3.70 -1.84
CA ARG A 108 4.05 3.93 -1.23
C ARG A 108 3.02 2.90 -1.69
N GLY A 109 2.58 2.10 -0.74
CA GLY A 109 1.38 1.28 -0.88
C GLY A 109 0.11 2.15 -0.83
N GLY A 110 -0.91 1.72 -1.57
CA GLY A 110 -2.25 2.30 -1.56
C GLY A 110 -3.32 1.38 -1.00
N ARG A 111 -2.96 0.16 -0.59
CA ARG A 111 -3.85 -0.85 -0.01
C ARG A 111 -3.09 -1.67 1.02
N VAL A 112 -3.75 -2.03 2.11
CA VAL A 112 -3.20 -2.81 3.23
C VAL A 112 -4.25 -3.78 3.72
#